data_AF-A0A4W3JAI5-F1
#
_entry.id   AF-A0A4W3JAI5-F1
#
_cell.length_a   1.000
_cell.length_b   1.000
_cell.length_c   1.000
_cell.angle_alpha   90.00
_cell.angle_beta   90.00
_cell.angle_gamma   90.00
#
_symmetry.space_group_name_H-M   'P 1'
#
loop_
_entity.id
_entity.type
_entity.pdbx_description
1 polymer ?
#
loop_
_entity_poly.entity_id
_entity_poly.type
_entity_poly.pdbx_seq_one_letter_code
_entity_poly.pdbx_strand_id
1 'polypeptide(L)'
;MAWLYLEPIFGSEDIRNQIPVEGKMFEVVDRNWRLIMKESVKEPNAMRVISQPHMLDKLREAEALLDDIQKGLNEYLEKKRLFFPRFFFLSNDELLEILSETKDPLRVQPHLKKCFEGIAQLTFNTDKEITHIQSAENEKVELVQRIIPASARGLVEKWLHEVETEMKRSLEEVMLQAIIAYPETAREQWVLSWPGQIVLASSIVYWTAAVSQAFTQKDGLPDFLQNSNKQIEDTVTLVRGKLTKMARITLGALITI
;
A
#
# COMPACT_ATOMS: atom_id res chain seq x y z
N MET A 1 -14.88 21.37 -18.50
CA MET A 1 -13.77 20.69 -17.78
C MET A 1 -14.20 19.33 -17.23
N ALA A 2 -15.39 19.19 -16.65
CA ALA A 2 -15.88 17.92 -16.09
C ALA A 2 -15.82 16.71 -17.05
N TRP A 3 -16.28 16.84 -18.31
CA TRP A 3 -16.25 15.73 -19.27
C TRP A 3 -14.83 15.20 -19.56
N LEU A 4 -13.83 16.08 -19.70
CA LEU A 4 -12.44 15.69 -19.95
C LEU A 4 -11.83 14.89 -18.79
N TYR A 5 -12.25 15.16 -17.56
CA TYR A 5 -11.84 14.42 -16.38
C TYR A 5 -12.50 13.03 -16.32
N LEU A 6 -13.79 12.97 -16.65
CA LEU A 6 -14.61 11.75 -16.54
C LEU A 6 -14.42 10.78 -17.71
N GLU A 7 -14.04 11.27 -18.91
CA GLU A 7 -13.79 10.44 -20.09
C GLU A 7 -12.80 9.28 -19.84
N PRO A 8 -11.58 9.51 -19.34
CA PRO A 8 -10.66 8.41 -19.08
C PRO A 8 -11.17 7.44 -17.99
N ILE A 9 -11.89 7.95 -16.98
CA ILE A 9 -12.43 7.17 -15.86
C ILE A 9 -13.51 6.20 -16.35
N PHE A 10 -14.53 6.72 -17.04
CA PHE A 10 -15.63 5.91 -17.57
C PHE A 10 -15.27 5.18 -18.87
N GLY A 11 -14.10 5.45 -19.45
CA GLY A 11 -13.46 4.60 -20.44
C GLY A 11 -13.09 3.22 -19.88
N SER A 12 -12.79 3.12 -18.58
CA SER A 12 -12.53 1.84 -17.91
C SER A 12 -13.80 1.00 -17.81
N GLU A 13 -13.74 -0.21 -18.37
CA GLU A 13 -14.81 -1.22 -18.24
C GLU A 13 -15.02 -1.63 -16.78
N ASP A 14 -13.94 -1.68 -15.99
CA ASP A 14 -13.99 -2.07 -14.58
C ASP A 14 -14.81 -1.05 -13.76
N ILE A 15 -14.57 0.25 -13.98
CA ILE A 15 -15.35 1.31 -13.32
C ILE A 15 -16.82 1.28 -13.77
N ARG A 16 -17.09 1.16 -15.07
CA ARG A 16 -18.48 1.08 -15.57
C ARG A 16 -19.25 -0.13 -15.01
N ASN A 17 -18.58 -1.24 -14.76
CA ASN A 17 -19.19 -2.41 -14.14
C ASN A 17 -19.49 -2.20 -12.65
N GLN A 18 -18.71 -1.38 -11.95
CA GLN A 18 -18.89 -1.06 -10.54
C GLN A 18 -19.97 0.02 -10.30
N ILE A 19 -20.06 1.01 -11.20
CA ILE A 19 -21.04 2.12 -11.16
C ILE A 19 -21.81 2.24 -12.50
N PRO A 20 -22.68 1.27 -12.82
CA PRO A 20 -23.31 1.17 -14.14
C PRO A 20 -24.37 2.25 -14.41
N VAL A 21 -24.93 2.86 -13.36
CA VAL A 21 -25.94 3.93 -13.51
C VAL A 21 -25.25 5.18 -14.05
N GLU A 22 -24.18 5.60 -13.40
CA GLU A 22 -23.32 6.72 -13.77
C GLU A 22 -22.65 6.45 -15.12
N GLY A 23 -22.23 5.21 -15.39
CA GLY A 23 -21.68 4.80 -16.69
C GLY A 23 -22.66 5.03 -17.85
N LYS A 24 -23.94 4.66 -17.67
CA LYS A 24 -24.98 4.93 -18.69
C LYS A 24 -25.27 6.41 -18.86
N MET A 25 -25.28 7.19 -17.77
CA MET A 25 -25.43 8.64 -17.83
C MET A 25 -24.26 9.26 -18.62
N PHE A 26 -23.03 8.82 -18.36
CA PHE A 26 -21.85 9.30 -19.07
C PHE A 26 -21.91 8.98 -20.56
N GLU A 27 -22.36 7.79 -20.97
CA GLU A 27 -22.54 7.44 -22.39
C GLU A 27 -23.51 8.37 -23.13
N VAL A 28 -24.56 8.85 -22.45
CA VAL A 28 -25.49 9.84 -23.02
C VAL A 28 -24.79 11.18 -23.24
N VAL A 29 -24.05 11.66 -22.22
CA VAL A 29 -23.30 12.91 -22.29
C VAL A 29 -22.20 12.84 -23.36
N ASP A 30 -21.42 11.76 -23.37
CA ASP A 30 -20.33 11.51 -24.33
C ASP A 30 -20.82 11.52 -25.77
N ARG A 31 -21.93 10.81 -26.06
CA ARG A 31 -22.54 10.81 -27.39
C ARG A 31 -22.98 12.20 -27.82
N ASN A 32 -23.67 12.94 -26.94
CA ASN A 32 -24.15 14.28 -27.23
C ASN A 32 -22.98 15.25 -27.48
N TRP A 33 -21.94 15.19 -26.64
CA TRP A 33 -20.74 16.01 -26.77
C TRP A 33 -19.98 15.73 -28.07
N ARG A 34 -19.76 14.45 -28.41
CA ARG A 34 -19.11 14.06 -29.67
C ARG A 34 -19.88 14.50 -30.90
N LEU A 35 -21.23 14.46 -30.86
CA LEU A 35 -22.07 14.98 -31.94
C LEU A 35 -21.91 16.49 -32.12
N ILE A 36 -21.94 17.26 -31.03
CA ILE A 36 -21.70 18.71 -31.06
C ILE A 36 -20.32 19.00 -31.67
N MET A 37 -19.28 18.33 -31.16
CA MET A 37 -17.91 18.53 -31.64
C MET A 37 -17.72 18.16 -33.12
N LYS A 38 -18.39 17.09 -33.59
CA LYS A 38 -18.34 16.68 -35.00
C LYS A 38 -18.90 17.75 -35.93
N GLU A 39 -20.01 18.40 -35.58
CA GLU A 39 -20.56 19.50 -36.37
C GLU A 39 -19.72 20.78 -36.23
N SER A 40 -19.19 21.05 -35.03
CA SER A 40 -18.32 22.20 -34.79
C SER A 40 -17.01 22.15 -35.57
N VAL A 41 -16.45 20.96 -35.80
CA VAL A 41 -15.23 20.78 -36.62
C VAL A 41 -15.51 21.04 -38.10
N LYS A 42 -16.72 20.74 -38.60
CA LYS A 42 -17.11 20.99 -39.99
C LYS A 42 -17.28 22.48 -40.29
N GLU A 43 -17.85 23.22 -39.34
CA GLU A 43 -18.08 24.65 -39.45
C GLU A 43 -17.54 25.36 -38.20
N PRO A 44 -16.26 25.76 -38.20
CA PRO A 44 -15.56 26.27 -37.01
C PRO A 44 -15.96 27.70 -36.64
N ASN A 45 -16.81 28.36 -37.42
CA ASN A 45 -17.30 29.68 -37.07
C ASN A 45 -18.12 29.63 -35.77
N ALA A 46 -17.64 30.34 -34.74
CA ALA A 46 -18.25 30.31 -33.40
C ALA A 46 -19.75 30.65 -33.40
N MET A 47 -20.19 31.61 -34.23
CA MET A 47 -21.60 31.98 -34.35
C MET A 47 -22.45 30.87 -34.96
N ARG A 48 -21.88 30.07 -35.87
CA ARG A 48 -22.54 28.89 -36.45
C ARG A 48 -22.59 27.74 -35.45
N VAL A 49 -21.52 27.54 -34.69
CA VAL A 49 -21.45 26.51 -33.63
C VAL A 49 -22.52 26.72 -32.56
N ILE A 50 -22.63 27.93 -32.01
CA ILE A 50 -23.64 28.22 -30.97
C ILE A 50 -25.08 28.15 -31.51
N SER A 51 -25.27 28.27 -32.82
CA SER A 51 -26.56 28.22 -33.49
C SER A 51 -27.03 26.80 -33.83
N GLN A 52 -26.30 25.74 -33.41
CA GLN A 52 -26.74 24.37 -33.60
C GLN A 52 -28.10 24.11 -32.89
N PRO A 53 -28.97 23.23 -33.42
CA PRO A 53 -30.28 22.98 -32.84
C PRO A 53 -30.22 22.51 -31.38
N HIS A 54 -31.01 23.16 -30.53
CA HIS A 54 -31.14 22.84 -29.10
C HIS A 54 -29.83 22.88 -28.31
N MET A 55 -28.86 23.71 -28.72
CA MET A 55 -27.53 23.78 -28.08
C MET A 55 -27.62 24.04 -26.57
N LEU A 56 -28.37 25.08 -26.15
CA LEU A 56 -28.49 25.43 -24.75
C LEU A 56 -29.13 24.31 -23.91
N ASP A 57 -30.18 23.68 -24.43
CA ASP A 57 -30.88 22.59 -23.74
C ASP A 57 -29.97 21.37 -23.58
N LYS A 58 -29.24 21.00 -24.64
CA LYS A 58 -28.26 19.90 -24.61
C LYS A 58 -27.14 20.15 -23.61
N LEU A 59 -26.64 21.38 -23.53
CA LEU A 59 -25.57 21.73 -22.58
C LEU A 59 -26.06 21.74 -21.13
N ARG A 60 -27.29 22.20 -20.87
CA ARG A 60 -27.90 22.15 -19.53
C ARG A 60 -28.19 20.72 -19.08
N GLU A 61 -28.70 19.88 -19.99
CA GLU A 61 -28.88 18.45 -19.72
C GLU A 61 -27.55 17.77 -19.43
N ALA A 62 -26.52 18.05 -20.23
CA ALA A 62 -25.18 17.52 -20.01
C ALA A 62 -24.58 17.97 -18.67
N GLU A 63 -24.74 19.24 -18.29
CA GLU A 63 -24.31 19.74 -16.98
C GLU A 63 -24.98 18.98 -15.83
N ALA A 64 -26.32 18.89 -15.83
CA ALA A 64 -27.07 18.19 -14.78
C ALA A 64 -26.64 16.71 -14.66
N LEU A 65 -26.47 16.02 -15.78
CA LEU A 65 -25.97 14.64 -15.79
C LEU A 65 -24.53 14.55 -15.27
N LEU A 66 -23.66 15.49 -15.64
CA LEU A 66 -22.26 15.50 -15.16
C LEU A 66 -22.17 15.74 -13.65
N ASP A 67 -23.05 16.56 -13.08
CA ASP A 67 -23.12 16.77 -11.63
C ASP A 67 -23.57 15.51 -10.89
N ASP A 68 -24.61 14.82 -11.40
CA ASP A 68 -25.07 13.55 -10.85
C ASP A 68 -23.97 12.47 -10.94
N ILE A 69 -23.26 12.39 -12.07
CA ILE A 69 -22.14 11.46 -12.27
C ILE A 69 -21.01 11.75 -11.26
N GLN A 70 -20.64 13.01 -11.06
CA GLN A 70 -19.60 13.38 -10.09
C GLN A 70 -19.99 13.01 -8.67
N LYS A 71 -21.26 13.23 -8.31
CA LYS A 71 -21.77 12.84 -7.00
C LYS A 71 -21.71 11.32 -6.81
N GLY A 72 -22.19 10.54 -7.77
CA GLY A 72 -22.13 9.08 -7.73
C GLY A 72 -20.70 8.54 -7.66
N LEU A 73 -19.78 9.13 -8.43
CA LEU A 73 -18.36 8.79 -8.37
C LEU A 73 -17.75 9.05 -6.99
N ASN A 74 -18.02 10.20 -6.39
CA ASN A 74 -17.53 10.52 -5.04
C ASN A 74 -18.09 9.57 -3.99
N GLU A 75 -19.40 9.25 -4.04
CA GLU A 75 -20.02 8.28 -3.15
C GLU A 75 -19.40 6.87 -3.31
N TYR A 76 -19.05 6.48 -4.53
CA TYR A 76 -18.34 5.23 -4.81
C TYR A 76 -16.93 5.21 -4.19
N LEU A 77 -16.15 6.27 -4.37
CA LEU A 77 -14.80 6.37 -3.80
C LEU A 77 -14.85 6.35 -2.26
N GLU A 78 -15.81 7.05 -1.65
CA GLU A 78 -16.01 7.03 -0.20
C GLU A 78 -16.36 5.63 0.32
N LYS A 79 -17.23 4.88 -0.38
CA LYS A 79 -17.50 3.47 -0.03
C LYS A 79 -16.23 2.62 -0.06
N LYS A 80 -15.35 2.82 -1.04
CA LYS A 80 -14.05 2.11 -1.13
C LYS A 80 -13.12 2.48 0.02
N ARG A 81 -13.07 3.76 0.39
CA ARG A 81 -12.30 4.24 1.56
C ARG A 81 -12.81 3.67 2.89
N LEU A 82 -14.13 3.58 3.07
CA LEU A 82 -14.72 2.99 4.26
C LEU A 82 -14.42 1.49 4.36
N PHE A 83 -14.35 0.78 3.23
CA PHE A 83 -13.98 -0.64 3.20
C PHE A 83 -12.49 -0.84 3.52
N PHE A 84 -11.61 -0.02 2.95
CA PHE A 84 -10.17 -0.07 3.19
C PHE A 84 -9.64 1.33 3.58
N PRO A 85 -9.60 1.65 4.90
CA PRO A 85 -9.27 2.99 5.38
C PRO A 85 -7.92 3.55 4.93
N ARG A 86 -6.97 2.70 4.53
CA ARG A 86 -5.67 3.18 3.99
C ARG A 86 -5.82 3.95 2.67
N PHE A 87 -6.96 3.86 1.98
CA PHE A 87 -7.25 4.70 0.83
C PHE A 87 -7.53 6.17 1.18
N PHE A 88 -7.71 6.53 2.46
CA PHE A 88 -7.74 7.94 2.87
C PHE A 88 -6.40 8.66 2.67
N PHE A 89 -5.29 7.91 2.53
CA PHE A 89 -3.97 8.48 2.23
C PHE A 89 -3.71 8.72 0.73
N LEU A 90 -4.67 8.35 -0.14
CA LEU A 90 -4.59 8.53 -1.58
C LEU A 90 -5.49 9.69 -2.03
N SER A 91 -5.03 10.45 -3.02
CA SER A 91 -5.90 11.39 -3.72
C SER A 91 -6.99 10.64 -4.50
N ASN A 92 -8.04 11.36 -4.94
CA ASN A 92 -9.08 10.75 -5.77
C ASN A 92 -8.49 10.17 -7.06
N ASP A 93 -7.54 10.87 -7.69
CA ASP A 93 -6.92 10.43 -8.94
C ASP A 93 -6.08 9.16 -8.74
N GLU A 94 -5.29 9.10 -7.66
CA GLU A 94 -4.50 7.91 -7.32
C GLU A 94 -5.40 6.70 -7.00
N LEU A 95 -6.50 6.93 -6.30
CA LEU A 95 -7.46 5.87 -6.01
C LEU A 95 -8.14 5.37 -7.30
N LEU A 96 -8.46 6.26 -8.23
CA LEU A 96 -9.03 5.90 -9.52
C LEU A 96 -8.04 5.14 -10.41
N GLU A 97 -6.76 5.51 -10.41
CA GLU A 97 -5.70 4.75 -11.10
C GLU A 97 -5.67 3.30 -10.60
N ILE A 98 -5.75 3.08 -9.29
CA ILE A 98 -5.79 1.73 -8.69
C ILE A 98 -7.07 0.98 -9.07
N LEU A 99 -8.22 1.65 -9.10
CA LEU A 99 -9.53 1.04 -9.35
C LEU A 99 -9.86 0.84 -10.84
N SER A 100 -9.13 1.49 -11.75
CA SER A 100 -9.41 1.46 -13.20
C SER A 100 -8.65 0.37 -13.96
N GLU A 101 -7.55 -0.16 -13.40
CA GLU A 101 -6.73 -1.23 -13.98
C GLU A 101 -6.70 -2.48 -13.09
N THR A 102 -7.87 -3.00 -12.71
CA THR A 102 -7.97 -4.09 -11.71
C THR A 102 -7.43 -5.43 -12.20
N LYS A 103 -7.21 -5.57 -13.51
CA LYS A 103 -6.67 -6.77 -14.17
C LYS A 103 -5.17 -6.97 -13.94
N ASP A 104 -4.42 -5.90 -13.64
CA ASP A 104 -2.98 -5.98 -13.38
C ASP A 104 -2.60 -5.52 -11.96
N PRO A 105 -2.41 -6.44 -11.00
CA PRO A 105 -2.12 -6.09 -9.61
C PRO A 105 -0.78 -5.37 -9.43
N LEU A 106 0.11 -5.36 -10.43
CA LEU A 106 1.36 -4.61 -10.36
C LEU A 106 1.14 -3.09 -10.36
N ARG A 107 0.00 -2.61 -10.83
CA ARG A 107 -0.32 -1.18 -10.95
C ARG A 107 -0.44 -0.48 -9.60
N VAL A 108 -0.68 -1.23 -8.52
CA VAL A 108 -0.75 -0.65 -7.17
C VAL A 108 0.60 -0.26 -6.58
N GLN A 109 1.71 -0.81 -7.10
CA GLN A 109 3.05 -0.67 -6.52
C GLN A 109 3.47 0.79 -6.24
N PRO A 110 3.22 1.77 -7.12
CA PRO A 110 3.59 3.17 -6.88
C PRO A 110 2.86 3.79 -5.68
N HIS A 111 1.66 3.30 -5.37
CA HIS A 111 0.77 3.86 -4.35
C HIS A 111 0.93 3.18 -2.99
N LEU A 112 1.55 2.00 -2.92
CA LEU A 112 1.68 1.21 -1.69
C LEU A 112 2.37 1.98 -0.56
N LYS A 113 3.41 2.77 -0.86
CA LYS A 113 4.12 3.58 0.14
C LYS A 113 3.25 4.59 0.87
N LYS A 114 2.16 5.04 0.24
CA LYS A 114 1.18 5.94 0.87
C LYS A 114 0.17 5.17 1.71
N CYS A 115 -0.22 3.97 1.27
CA CYS A 115 -1.14 3.11 2.00
C CYS A 115 -0.49 2.40 3.19
N PHE A 116 0.80 2.06 3.10
CA PHE A 116 1.56 1.29 4.07
C PHE A 116 2.89 1.98 4.38
N GLU A 117 3.11 2.28 5.66
CA GLU A 117 4.37 2.86 6.13
C GLU A 117 5.54 1.86 6.02
N GLY A 118 5.29 0.57 6.30
CA GLY A 118 6.32 -0.48 6.30
C GLY A 118 6.45 -1.30 5.00
N ILE A 119 5.59 -1.06 4.00
CA ILE A 119 5.62 -1.80 2.72
C ILE A 119 5.88 -0.81 1.60
N ALA A 120 7.06 -0.91 1.00
CA ALA A 120 7.39 -0.16 -0.21
C ALA A 120 6.94 -0.89 -1.47
N GLN A 121 7.07 -2.22 -1.49
CA GLN A 121 6.75 -3.05 -2.65
C GLN A 121 6.25 -4.43 -2.22
N LEU A 122 5.50 -5.08 -3.12
CA LEU A 122 5.13 -6.48 -3.03
C LEU A 122 5.92 -7.31 -4.04
N THR A 123 6.33 -8.52 -3.66
CA THR A 123 6.95 -9.47 -4.59
C THR A 123 5.90 -10.42 -5.14
N PHE A 124 5.77 -10.45 -6.47
CA PHE A 124 4.85 -11.30 -7.20
C PHE A 124 5.57 -12.49 -7.82
N ASN A 125 4.95 -13.67 -7.83
CA ASN A 125 5.44 -14.81 -8.59
C ASN A 125 4.95 -14.75 -10.07
N THR A 126 5.27 -15.79 -10.85
CA THR A 126 4.87 -15.90 -12.27
C THR A 126 3.35 -15.86 -12.47
N ASP A 127 2.59 -16.32 -11.48
CA ASP A 127 1.13 -16.38 -11.51
C ASP A 127 0.47 -15.11 -10.92
N LYS A 128 1.27 -14.06 -10.67
CA LYS A 128 0.86 -12.80 -10.03
C LYS A 128 0.29 -12.96 -8.63
N GLU A 129 0.70 -14.00 -7.90
CA GLU A 129 0.42 -14.17 -6.48
C GLU A 129 1.46 -13.40 -5.66
N ILE A 130 1.03 -12.81 -4.56
CA ILE A 130 1.89 -12.05 -3.65
C ILE A 130 2.53 -13.04 -2.67
N THR A 131 3.87 -13.02 -2.64
CA THR A 131 4.67 -13.96 -1.85
C THR A 131 5.46 -13.29 -0.74
N HIS A 132 5.91 -12.05 -0.94
CA HIS A 132 6.71 -11.32 0.04
C HIS A 132 6.28 -9.86 0.11
N ILE A 133 6.41 -9.28 1.29
CA ILE A 133 6.43 -7.83 1.50
C ILE A 133 7.87 -7.33 1.50
N GLN A 134 8.09 -6.13 0.96
CA GLN A 134 9.41 -5.52 0.87
C GLN A 134 9.38 -4.09 1.42
N SER A 135 10.32 -3.77 2.31
CA SER A 135 10.48 -2.43 2.88
C SER A 135 11.21 -1.47 1.93
N ALA A 136 11.28 -0.18 2.27
CA ALA A 136 12.01 0.82 1.48
C ALA A 136 13.53 0.56 1.46
N GLU A 137 14.03 -0.16 2.45
CA GLU A 137 15.42 -0.56 2.67
C GLU A 137 15.77 -1.88 1.95
N ASN A 138 14.80 -2.46 1.23
CA ASN A 138 14.88 -3.77 0.55
C ASN A 138 14.95 -4.97 1.51
N GLU A 139 14.50 -4.82 2.74
CA GLU A 139 14.23 -5.97 3.60
C GLU A 139 13.01 -6.72 3.07
N LYS A 140 13.08 -8.05 3.00
CA LYS A 140 12.01 -8.90 2.48
C LYS A 140 11.54 -9.86 3.57
N VAL A 141 10.22 -9.97 3.72
CA VAL A 141 9.57 -10.93 4.61
C VAL A 141 8.61 -11.77 3.78
N GLU A 142 8.77 -13.09 3.85
CA GLU A 142 7.87 -14.04 3.21
C GLU A 142 6.52 -14.06 3.94
N LEU A 143 5.44 -14.09 3.18
CA LEU A 143 4.10 -14.21 3.73
C LEU A 143 3.80 -15.66 4.08
N VAL A 144 3.21 -15.88 5.26
CA VAL A 144 2.76 -17.21 5.72
C VAL A 144 1.78 -17.83 4.73
N GLN A 145 0.84 -17.03 4.23
CA GLN A 145 -0.05 -17.43 3.15
C GLN A 145 0.13 -16.51 1.95
N ARG A 146 0.27 -17.11 0.76
CA ARG A 146 0.27 -16.37 -0.49
C ARG A 146 -1.12 -15.79 -0.76
N ILE A 147 -1.13 -14.54 -1.23
CA ILE A 147 -2.37 -13.85 -1.59
C ILE A 147 -2.53 -13.93 -3.10
N ILE A 148 -3.74 -14.24 -3.54
CA ILE A 148 -4.07 -14.41 -4.96
C ILE A 148 -5.02 -13.27 -5.37
N PRO A 149 -4.49 -12.14 -5.91
CA PRO A 149 -5.32 -10.99 -6.30
C PRO A 149 -6.46 -11.35 -7.25
N ALA A 150 -6.25 -12.32 -8.14
CA ALA A 150 -7.28 -12.80 -9.08
C ALA A 150 -8.54 -13.34 -8.38
N SER A 151 -8.40 -13.88 -7.16
CA SER A 151 -9.54 -14.39 -6.38
C SER A 151 -10.49 -13.28 -5.90
N ALA A 152 -10.03 -12.03 -5.89
CA ALA A 152 -10.81 -10.86 -5.51
C ALA A 152 -11.73 -10.34 -6.63
N ARG A 153 -11.71 -10.94 -7.82
CA ARG A 153 -12.61 -10.61 -8.96
C ARG A 153 -12.61 -9.11 -9.30
N GLY A 154 -11.42 -8.49 -9.31
CA GLY A 154 -11.23 -7.07 -9.63
C GLY A 154 -11.46 -6.12 -8.43
N LEU A 155 -11.81 -6.61 -7.25
CA LEU A 155 -11.94 -5.78 -6.04
C LEU A 155 -10.58 -5.58 -5.37
N VAL A 156 -9.92 -4.47 -5.69
CA VAL A 156 -8.55 -4.20 -5.21
C VAL A 156 -8.50 -4.02 -3.70
N GLU A 157 -9.52 -3.39 -3.12
CA GLU A 157 -9.64 -3.19 -1.68
C GLU A 157 -9.65 -4.51 -0.88
N LYS A 158 -10.16 -5.59 -1.49
CA LYS A 158 -10.30 -6.88 -0.81
C LYS A 158 -8.94 -7.55 -0.62
N TRP A 159 -8.17 -7.68 -1.70
CA TRP A 159 -6.86 -8.34 -1.59
C TRP A 159 -5.82 -7.44 -0.90
N LEU A 160 -5.94 -6.10 -0.96
CA LEU A 160 -5.10 -5.20 -0.15
C LEU A 160 -5.41 -5.31 1.34
N HIS A 161 -6.66 -5.56 1.71
CA HIS A 161 -7.02 -5.89 3.09
C HIS A 161 -6.39 -7.22 3.52
N GLU A 162 -6.42 -8.24 2.66
CA GLU A 162 -5.72 -9.53 2.90
C GLU A 162 -4.21 -9.33 3.07
N VAL A 163 -3.57 -8.42 2.31
CA VAL A 163 -2.15 -8.05 2.50
C VAL A 163 -1.90 -7.49 3.90
N GLU A 164 -2.78 -6.64 4.41
CA GLU A 164 -2.63 -6.11 5.77
C GLU A 164 -2.73 -7.21 6.84
N THR A 165 -3.69 -8.12 6.68
CA THR A 165 -3.88 -9.23 7.61
C THR A 165 -2.68 -10.17 7.59
N GLU A 166 -2.24 -10.61 6.42
CA GLU A 166 -1.13 -11.53 6.28
C GLU A 166 0.22 -10.88 6.60
N MET A 167 0.39 -9.58 6.39
CA MET A 167 1.55 -8.83 6.88
C MET A 167 1.69 -8.99 8.40
N LYS A 168 0.62 -8.72 9.16
CA LYS A 168 0.65 -8.81 10.63
C LYS A 168 0.94 -10.24 11.08
N ARG A 169 0.21 -11.20 10.53
CA ARG A 169 0.35 -12.62 10.84
C ARG A 169 1.77 -13.13 10.54
N SER A 170 2.35 -12.73 9.42
CA SER A 170 3.69 -13.17 9.02
C SER A 170 4.77 -12.56 9.91
N LEU A 171 4.63 -11.28 10.28
CA LEU A 171 5.54 -10.65 11.24
C LEU A 171 5.44 -11.26 12.65
N GLU A 172 4.23 -11.62 13.10
CA GLU A 172 4.02 -12.33 14.36
C GLU A 172 4.71 -13.70 14.38
N GLU A 173 4.56 -14.49 13.30
CA GLU A 173 5.20 -15.79 13.15
C GLU A 173 6.72 -15.67 13.13
N VAL A 174 7.28 -14.74 12.34
CA VAL A 174 8.73 -14.52 12.29
C VAL A 174 9.26 -14.00 13.64
N MET A 175 8.50 -13.16 14.35
CA MET A 175 8.87 -12.71 15.70
C MET A 175 8.92 -13.87 16.69
N LEU A 176 7.92 -14.77 16.65
CA LEU A 176 7.90 -15.95 17.51
C LEU A 176 9.11 -16.85 17.25
N GLN A 177 9.41 -17.11 15.98
CA GLN A 177 10.58 -17.89 15.58
C GLN A 177 11.89 -17.22 16.02
N ALA A 178 11.99 -15.90 15.89
CA ALA A 178 13.15 -15.13 16.33
C ALA A 178 13.35 -15.22 17.85
N ILE A 179 12.28 -15.11 18.64
CA ILE A 179 12.32 -15.28 20.09
C ILE A 179 12.81 -16.70 20.44
N ILE A 180 12.23 -17.75 19.85
CA ILE A 180 12.62 -19.13 20.14
C ILE A 180 14.11 -19.38 19.81
N ALA A 181 14.60 -18.84 18.69
CA ALA A 181 15.98 -19.02 18.25
C ALA A 181 17.00 -18.18 19.04
N TYR A 182 16.58 -17.14 19.74
CA TYR A 182 17.47 -16.22 20.46
C TYR A 182 18.39 -16.90 21.48
N PRO A 183 17.91 -17.77 22.39
CA PRO A 183 18.79 -18.48 23.33
C PRO A 183 19.62 -19.59 22.70
N GLU A 184 19.22 -20.11 21.53
CA GLU A 184 19.88 -21.25 20.85
C GLU A 184 21.02 -20.81 19.93
N THR A 185 21.06 -19.53 19.54
CA THR A 185 21.98 -18.99 18.55
C THR A 185 22.90 -17.95 19.19
N ALA A 186 24.17 -17.91 18.77
CA ALA A 186 25.06 -16.83 19.19
C ALA A 186 24.48 -15.48 18.77
N ARG A 187 24.42 -14.51 19.69
CA ARG A 187 23.75 -13.21 19.46
C ARG A 187 24.25 -12.51 18.19
N GLU A 188 25.55 -12.59 17.93
CA GLU A 188 26.21 -12.00 16.75
C GLU A 188 25.69 -12.55 15.42
N GLN A 189 25.32 -13.83 15.39
CA GLN A 189 24.73 -14.50 14.23
C GLN A 189 23.22 -14.28 14.20
N TRP A 190 22.57 -14.29 15.36
CA TRP A 190 21.14 -14.09 15.49
C TRP A 190 20.73 -12.71 14.96
N VAL A 191 21.41 -11.63 15.35
CA VAL A 191 21.08 -10.26 14.90
C VAL A 191 21.21 -10.03 13.39
N LEU A 192 21.89 -10.94 12.67
CA LEU A 192 22.03 -10.89 11.21
C LEU A 192 21.05 -11.81 10.48
N SER A 193 20.38 -12.71 11.20
CA SER A 193 19.50 -13.75 10.62
C SER A 193 18.03 -13.34 10.54
N TRP A 194 17.63 -12.29 11.26
CA TRP A 194 16.23 -11.88 11.40
C TRP A 194 16.00 -10.45 10.86
N PRO A 195 14.75 -10.11 10.47
CA PRO A 195 14.39 -8.76 10.05
C PRO A 195 14.72 -7.72 11.12
N GLY A 196 15.14 -6.53 10.71
CA GLY A 196 15.71 -5.51 11.60
C GLY A 196 14.76 -5.11 12.73
N GLN A 197 13.49 -4.82 12.41
CA GLN A 197 12.50 -4.49 13.44
C GLN A 197 12.24 -5.64 14.41
N ILE A 198 12.29 -6.89 13.93
CA ILE A 198 12.13 -8.08 14.76
C ILE A 198 13.34 -8.23 15.69
N VAL A 199 14.56 -8.03 15.19
CA VAL A 199 15.79 -8.01 15.99
C VAL A 199 15.68 -7.01 17.14
N LEU A 200 15.25 -5.77 16.87
CA LEU A 200 15.11 -4.74 17.90
C LEU A 200 14.02 -5.12 18.91
N ALA A 201 12.85 -5.53 18.44
CA ALA A 201 11.74 -5.89 19.30
C ALA A 201 12.06 -7.09 20.20
N SER A 202 12.62 -8.19 19.67
CA SER A 202 12.97 -9.33 20.51
C SER A 202 14.11 -8.98 21.47
N SER A 203 15.06 -8.14 21.06
CA SER A 203 16.12 -7.67 21.96
C SER A 203 15.56 -6.91 23.16
N ILE A 204 14.54 -6.06 22.97
CA ILE A 204 13.85 -5.36 24.07
C ILE A 204 13.11 -6.36 24.98
N VAL A 205 12.47 -7.39 24.42
CA VAL A 205 11.82 -8.46 25.21
C VAL A 205 12.83 -9.15 26.12
N TYR A 206 13.97 -9.59 25.56
CA TYR A 206 15.01 -10.27 26.33
C TYR A 206 15.72 -9.35 27.32
N TRP A 207 15.97 -8.10 26.94
CA TRP A 207 16.53 -7.10 27.83
C TRP A 207 15.61 -6.88 29.04
N THR A 208 14.30 -6.72 28.80
CA THR A 208 13.30 -6.51 29.86
C THR A 208 13.20 -7.72 30.79
N ALA A 209 13.22 -8.93 30.24
CA ALA A 209 13.22 -10.15 31.04
C ALA A 209 14.50 -10.29 31.88
N ALA A 210 15.66 -10.04 31.28
CA ALA A 210 16.95 -10.16 31.93
C ALA A 210 17.14 -9.13 33.05
N VAL A 211 16.78 -7.86 32.83
CA VAL A 211 16.85 -6.84 33.88
C VAL A 211 15.86 -7.14 35.01
N SER A 212 14.66 -7.62 34.69
CA SER A 212 13.66 -8.00 35.70
C SER A 212 14.17 -9.15 36.56
N GLN A 213 14.84 -10.14 35.96
CA GLN A 213 15.48 -11.22 36.69
C GLN A 213 16.65 -10.73 37.54
N ALA A 214 17.48 -9.83 37.00
CA ALA A 214 18.62 -9.25 37.72
C ALA A 214 18.22 -8.55 39.02
N PHE A 215 17.04 -7.92 39.08
CA PHE A 215 16.49 -7.32 40.31
C PHE A 215 16.21 -8.34 41.43
N THR A 216 16.00 -9.62 41.08
CA THR A 216 15.70 -10.68 42.06
C THR A 216 16.95 -11.35 42.62
N GLN A 217 18.11 -11.11 42.01
CA GLN A 217 19.36 -11.78 42.35
C GLN A 217 20.28 -10.84 43.13
N LYS A 218 21.04 -11.42 44.07
CA LYS A 218 22.12 -10.68 44.76
C LYS A 218 23.21 -10.36 43.73
N ASP A 219 23.61 -9.10 43.65
CA ASP A 219 24.59 -8.59 42.67
C ASP A 219 24.19 -8.75 41.18
N GLY A 220 22.91 -9.04 40.90
CA GLY A 220 22.43 -9.28 39.52
C GLY A 220 22.51 -8.06 38.59
N LEU A 221 22.30 -6.84 39.11
CA LEU A 221 22.38 -5.61 38.31
C LEU A 221 23.81 -5.29 37.81
N PRO A 222 24.86 -5.34 38.67
CA PRO A 222 26.25 -5.27 38.21
C PRO A 222 26.61 -6.30 37.13
N ASP A 223 26.23 -7.56 37.32
CA ASP A 223 26.52 -8.64 36.36
C ASP A 223 25.80 -8.40 35.02
N PHE A 224 24.53 -7.97 35.08
CA PHE A 224 23.76 -7.60 33.90
C PHE A 224 24.37 -6.41 33.15
N LEU A 225 24.86 -5.40 33.86
CA LEU A 225 25.54 -4.25 33.26
C LEU A 225 26.81 -4.69 32.52
N GLN A 226 27.62 -5.56 33.14
CA GLN A 226 28.83 -6.09 32.50
C GLN A 226 28.49 -6.88 31.23
N ASN A 227 27.48 -7.74 31.29
CA ASN A 227 27.02 -8.50 30.13
C ASN A 227 26.48 -7.60 29.01
N SER A 228 25.74 -6.54 29.36
CA SER A 228 25.23 -5.56 28.40
C SER A 228 26.35 -4.80 27.70
N ASN A 229 27.36 -4.34 28.46
CA ASN A 229 28.54 -3.68 27.89
C ASN A 229 29.29 -4.61 26.92
N LYS A 230 29.45 -5.89 27.27
CA LYS A 230 30.06 -6.87 26.38
C LYS A 230 29.25 -7.04 25.08
N GLN A 231 27.93 -7.15 25.17
CA GLN A 231 27.07 -7.25 23.98
C GLN A 231 27.19 -6.02 23.07
N ILE A 232 27.34 -4.82 23.65
CA ILE A 232 27.58 -3.59 22.88
C ILE A 232 28.94 -3.66 22.17
N GLU A 233 30.00 -4.07 22.87
CA GLU A 233 31.35 -4.23 22.29
C GLU A 233 31.38 -5.24 21.14
N ASP A 234 30.72 -6.39 21.30
CA ASP A 234 30.58 -7.43 20.27
C ASP A 234 29.83 -6.87 19.05
N THR A 235 28.75 -6.13 19.29
CA THR A 235 27.95 -5.48 18.23
C THR A 235 28.75 -4.39 17.49
N VAL A 236 29.52 -3.57 18.21
CA VAL A 236 30.41 -2.56 17.61
C VAL A 236 31.48 -3.23 16.74
N THR A 237 32.00 -4.38 17.19
CA THR A 237 32.99 -5.17 16.43
C THR A 237 32.39 -5.72 15.14
N LEU A 238 31.15 -6.23 15.18
CA LEU A 238 30.39 -6.64 13.99
C LEU A 238 30.20 -5.49 12.98
N VAL A 239 29.80 -4.31 13.45
CA VAL A 239 29.55 -3.12 12.61
C VAL A 239 30.79 -2.69 11.83
N ARG A 240 31.99 -2.87 12.40
CA ARG A 240 33.28 -2.60 11.76
C ARG A 240 33.62 -3.58 10.63
N GLY A 241 32.95 -4.73 10.58
CA GLY A 241 33.11 -5.75 9.55
C GLY A 241 32.42 -5.42 8.22
N LYS A 242 32.46 -6.39 7.29
CA LYS A 242 31.74 -6.32 6.02
C LYS A 242 30.28 -6.73 6.24
N LEU A 243 29.39 -5.74 6.28
CA LEU A 243 27.95 -5.93 6.43
C LEU A 243 27.17 -5.33 5.25
N THR A 244 25.97 -5.87 5.02
CA THR A 244 25.00 -5.25 4.13
C THR A 244 24.56 -3.90 4.68
N LYS A 245 24.05 -3.02 3.81
CA LYS A 245 23.53 -1.70 4.23
C LYS A 245 22.46 -1.86 5.31
N MET A 246 21.54 -2.81 5.14
CA MET A 246 20.45 -3.04 6.08
C MET A 246 20.96 -3.55 7.43
N ALA A 247 21.84 -4.57 7.45
CA ALA A 247 22.42 -5.07 8.69
C ALA A 247 23.13 -3.95 9.48
N ARG A 248 23.84 -3.04 8.80
CA ARG A 248 24.47 -1.89 9.45
C ARG A 248 23.47 -0.92 10.08
N ILE A 249 22.32 -0.69 9.43
CA ILE A 249 21.24 0.15 9.99
C ILE A 249 20.66 -0.51 11.24
N THR A 250 20.32 -1.80 11.16
CA THR A 250 19.79 -2.58 12.30
C THR A 250 20.74 -2.56 13.49
N LEU A 251 22.03 -2.88 13.27
CA LEU A 251 23.01 -2.90 14.36
C LEU A 251 23.29 -1.48 14.90
N GLY A 252 23.26 -0.46 14.05
CA GLY A 252 23.37 0.93 14.49
C GLY A 252 22.23 1.30 15.44
N ALA A 253 20.99 0.92 15.10
CA ALA A 253 19.83 1.11 15.97
C ALA A 253 19.92 0.27 17.25
N LEU A 254 20.41 -0.98 17.16
CA LEU A 254 20.56 -1.87 18.31
C LEU A 254 21.58 -1.38 19.33
N ILE A 255 22.62 -0.64 18.91
CA ILE A 255 23.59 -0.03 19.81
C ILE A 255 22.97 1.16 20.57
N THR A 256 22.00 1.85 19.97
CA THR A 256 21.38 3.05 20.56
C THR A 256 20.22 2.77 21.50
N ILE A 257 19.63 1.57 21.46
CA ILE A 257 18.49 1.14 22.28
C ILE A 257 19.02 0.31 23.46
#